data_AF-A0A5E4NQN9-F1
#
_entry.id   AF-A0A5E4NQN9-F1
#
_cell.length_a   1.000
_cell.length_b   1.000
_cell.length_c   1.000
_cell.angle_alpha   90.00
_cell.angle_beta   90.00
_cell.angle_gamma   90.00
#
_symmetry.space_group_name_H-M   'P 1'
#
loop_
_entity.id
_entity.type
_entity.pdbx_description
1 polymer ?
#
loop_
_entity_poly.entity_id
_entity_poly.type
_entity_poly.pdbx_seq_one_letter_code
_entity_poly.pdbx_strand_id
1 'polypeptide(L)'
;MPSDVLNAEKSVIAGQNKLSPYVFVAEDAFPLSPCILKPYSGHQNKGSKNRTFNYRLSRTRRVVENVFGTIALIFRVFRKPMLLQPENVEKAVLACVYLHNYLRKSSLSKKRYTPPGAFDSEQLDTGTIERET
;
A
#
# COMPACT_ATOMS: atom_id res chain seq x y z
N MET A 1 -12.92 -21.40 11.89
CA MET A 1 -12.16 -20.32 11.24
C MET A 1 -11.19 -19.78 12.28
N PRO A 2 -9.87 -19.99 12.16
CA PRO A 2 -8.93 -19.41 13.10
C PRO A 2 -9.05 -17.88 13.05
N SER A 3 -8.85 -17.26 14.19
CA SER A 3 -8.98 -15.83 14.44
C SER A 3 -7.91 -15.02 13.70
N ASP A 4 -8.13 -14.72 12.42
CA ASP A 4 -7.31 -13.79 11.63
C ASP A 4 -7.60 -12.33 11.99
N VAL A 5 -7.73 -12.04 13.29
CA VAL A 5 -7.76 -10.65 13.76
C VAL A 5 -6.33 -10.16 13.74
N LEU A 6 -6.08 -9.06 13.03
CA LEU A 6 -4.77 -8.41 13.02
C LEU A 6 -4.33 -8.19 14.48
N ASN A 7 -3.37 -8.97 14.97
CA ASN A 7 -2.88 -8.91 16.36
C ASN A 7 -1.99 -7.67 16.62
N ALA A 8 -2.20 -6.60 15.85
CA ALA A 8 -1.44 -5.37 15.96
C ALA A 8 -2.04 -4.48 17.07
N GLU A 9 -1.22 -4.10 18.04
CA GLU A 9 -1.63 -3.26 19.17
C GLU A 9 -2.21 -1.93 18.68
N LYS A 10 -3.44 -1.57 19.06
CA LYS A 10 -4.04 -0.31 18.62
C LYS A 10 -3.12 0.86 18.97
N SER A 11 -2.86 1.75 18.02
CA SER A 11 -2.00 2.91 18.23
C SER A 11 -2.81 4.20 18.28
N VAL A 12 -2.27 5.17 19.03
CA VAL A 12 -2.78 6.53 19.06
C VAL A 12 -2.18 7.26 17.85
N ILE A 13 -3.03 7.71 16.93
CA ILE A 13 -2.58 8.55 15.81
C ILE A 13 -2.29 9.95 16.35
N ALA A 14 -1.16 10.54 15.97
CA ALA A 14 -0.77 11.88 16.40
C ALA A 14 -1.93 12.89 16.19
N GLY A 15 -2.36 13.54 17.28
CA GLY A 15 -3.49 14.48 17.28
C GLY A 15 -4.86 13.87 17.58
N GLN A 16 -4.96 12.57 17.87
CA GLN A 16 -6.19 11.93 18.35
C GLN A 16 -6.01 11.41 19.78
N ASN A 17 -7.03 11.55 20.63
CA ASN A 17 -7.06 10.95 21.98
C ASN A 17 -7.68 9.54 22.00
N LYS A 18 -7.98 8.96 20.83
CA LYS A 18 -8.66 7.66 20.72
C LYS A 18 -7.78 6.65 19.98
N LEU A 19 -7.73 5.44 20.51
CA LEU A 19 -7.07 4.30 19.88
C LEU A 19 -7.71 4.01 18.52
N SER A 20 -6.89 4.04 17.46
CA SER A 20 -7.32 3.67 16.11
C SER A 20 -6.94 2.22 15.84
N PRO A 21 -7.88 1.38 15.36
CA PRO A 21 -7.57 0.01 15.02
C PRO A 21 -6.71 -0.05 13.75
N TYR A 22 -5.81 -1.02 13.69
CA TYR A 22 -5.18 -1.39 12.43
C TYR A 22 -6.18 -2.16 11.57
N VAL A 23 -6.23 -1.82 10.29
CA VAL A 23 -7.17 -2.35 9.30
C VAL A 23 -6.46 -2.57 7.99
N PHE A 24 -6.89 -3.59 7.26
CA PHE A 24 -6.51 -3.81 5.87
C PHE A 24 -7.27 -2.86 4.97
N VAL A 25 -6.59 -2.28 3.99
CA VAL A 25 -7.23 -1.55 2.91
C VAL A 25 -7.50 -2.51 1.77
N ALA A 26 -8.77 -2.62 1.36
CA ALA A 26 -9.21 -3.57 0.36
C ALA A 26 -10.00 -2.91 -0.78
N GLU A 27 -10.16 -3.66 -1.85
CA GLU A 27 -11.01 -3.33 -2.98
C GLU A 27 -12.50 -3.55 -2.65
N ASP A 28 -13.40 -3.02 -3.49
CA ASP A 28 -14.85 -3.16 -3.27
C ASP A 28 -15.33 -4.62 -3.36
N ALA A 29 -14.58 -5.47 -4.06
CA ALA A 29 -14.86 -6.90 -4.20
C ALA A 29 -14.76 -7.67 -2.87
N PHE A 30 -14.07 -7.12 -1.86
CA PHE A 30 -13.98 -7.76 -0.55
C PHE A 30 -15.20 -7.43 0.32
N PRO A 31 -15.67 -8.37 1.16
CA PRO A 31 -16.71 -8.09 2.13
C PRO A 31 -16.18 -7.12 3.19
N LEU A 32 -17.05 -6.22 3.65
CA LEU A 32 -16.72 -5.34 4.78
C LEU A 32 -16.60 -6.20 6.05
N SER A 33 -15.52 -6.02 6.79
CA SER A 33 -15.29 -6.69 8.07
C SER A 33 -14.69 -5.70 9.08
N PRO A 34 -14.70 -5.99 10.39
CA PRO A 34 -14.10 -5.12 11.40
C PRO A 34 -12.62 -4.79 11.15
N CYS A 35 -11.93 -5.61 10.36
CA CYS A 35 -10.52 -5.50 10.03
C CYS A 35 -10.28 -4.95 8.62
N ILE A 36 -11.32 -4.68 7.82
CA ILE A 36 -11.20 -4.29 6.41
C ILE A 36 -11.89 -2.95 6.17
N LEU A 37 -11.16 -2.01 5.57
CA LEU A 37 -11.72 -0.80 4.97
C LEU A 37 -11.80 -0.98 3.45
N LYS A 38 -13.00 -0.78 2.91
CA LYS A 38 -13.26 -0.79 1.47
C LYS A 38 -13.99 0.49 1.04
N PRO A 39 -13.95 0.88 -0.24
CA PRO A 39 -14.62 2.09 -0.69
C PRO A 39 -16.15 1.98 -0.55
N TYR A 40 -16.82 3.11 -0.39
CA TYR A 40 -18.27 3.19 -0.56
C TYR A 40 -18.63 2.89 -2.02
N SER A 41 -19.48 1.89 -2.24
CA SER A 41 -19.96 1.49 -3.57
C SER A 41 -20.85 2.57 -4.21
N GLY A 42 -20.94 2.55 -5.53
CA GLY A 42 -21.77 3.49 -6.30
C GLY A 42 -21.16 4.89 -6.46
N HIS A 43 -21.91 5.76 -7.17
CA HIS A 43 -21.45 7.12 -7.45
C HIS A 43 -21.56 8.02 -6.22
N GLN A 44 -20.43 8.60 -5.80
CA GLN A 44 -20.40 9.51 -4.66
C GLN A 44 -20.52 10.96 -5.14
N ASN A 45 -21.50 11.68 -4.59
CA ASN A 45 -21.70 13.10 -4.89
C ASN A 45 -20.42 13.92 -4.69
N LYS A 46 -20.19 14.91 -5.56
CA LYS A 46 -19.05 15.83 -5.45
C LYS A 46 -19.11 16.55 -4.09
N GLY A 47 -17.99 16.60 -3.38
CA GLY A 47 -17.90 17.21 -2.04
C GLY A 47 -18.43 16.34 -0.88
N SER A 48 -18.98 15.15 -1.15
CA SER A 48 -19.42 14.25 -0.08
C SER A 48 -18.24 13.69 0.73
N LYS A 49 -18.46 13.47 2.03
CA LYS A 49 -17.48 12.81 2.91
C LYS A 49 -17.09 11.42 2.38
N ASN A 50 -18.04 10.69 1.80
CA ASN A 50 -17.80 9.38 1.17
C ASN A 50 -16.84 9.47 -0.01
N ARG A 51 -16.98 10.49 -0.86
CA ARG A 51 -16.04 10.72 -1.97
C ARG A 51 -14.64 11.05 -1.47
N THR A 52 -14.53 11.90 -0.45
CA THR A 52 -13.24 12.23 0.18
C THR A 52 -12.59 10.99 0.81
N PHE A 53 -13.39 10.14 1.46
CA PHE A 53 -12.93 8.86 2.00
C PHE A 53 -12.43 7.93 0.89
N ASN A 54 -13.24 7.68 -0.15
CA ASN A 54 -12.86 6.81 -1.27
C ASN A 54 -11.58 7.30 -1.97
N TYR A 55 -11.43 8.61 -2.09
CA TYR A 55 -10.20 9.22 -2.62
C TYR A 55 -9.01 8.90 -1.72
N ARG A 56 -9.08 9.17 -0.40
CA ARG A 56 -8.00 8.85 0.55
C ARG A 56 -7.66 7.36 0.57
N LEU A 57 -8.67 6.49 0.53
CA LEU A 57 -8.46 5.04 0.47
C LEU A 57 -7.72 4.64 -0.80
N SER A 58 -8.09 5.23 -1.95
CA SER A 58 -7.40 5.00 -3.22
C SER A 58 -5.98 5.56 -3.22
N ARG A 59 -5.73 6.70 -2.56
CA ARG A 59 -4.38 7.24 -2.34
C ARG A 59 -3.49 6.27 -1.58
N THR A 60 -4.00 5.69 -0.50
CA THR A 60 -3.27 4.68 0.27
C THR A 60 -2.94 3.45 -0.59
N ARG A 61 -3.88 2.95 -1.40
CA ARG A 61 -3.64 1.82 -2.31
C ARG A 61 -2.55 2.11 -3.33
N ARG A 62 -2.56 3.30 -3.95
CA ARG A 62 -1.52 3.71 -4.92
C ARG A 62 -0.11 3.66 -4.35
N VAL A 63 0.07 4.08 -3.10
CA VAL A 63 1.40 4.00 -2.45
C VAL A 63 1.88 2.55 -2.38
N VAL A 64 0.98 1.63 -2.01
CA VAL A 64 1.28 0.19 -1.96
C VAL A 64 1.56 -0.35 -3.37
N GLU A 65 0.71 -0.05 -4.34
CA GLU A 65 0.86 -0.45 -5.75
C GLU A 65 2.19 0.01 -6.33
N ASN A 66 2.62 1.26 -6.10
CA ASN A 66 3.87 1.77 -6.64
C ASN A 66 5.10 1.09 -6.02
N VAL A 67 5.06 0.78 -4.72
CA VAL A 67 6.12 0.01 -4.06
C VAL A 67 6.19 -1.41 -4.61
N PHE A 68 5.05 -2.09 -4.76
CA PHE A 68 5.01 -3.42 -5.35
C PHE A 68 5.46 -3.43 -6.81
N GLY A 69 5.07 -2.43 -7.60
CA GLY A 69 5.53 -2.26 -8.98
C GLY A 69 7.04 -2.13 -9.06
N THR A 70 7.64 -1.29 -8.21
CA THR A 70 9.11 -1.13 -8.12
C THR A 70 9.79 -2.45 -7.72
N ILE A 71 9.28 -3.10 -6.67
CA ILE A 71 9.82 -4.38 -6.18
C ILE A 71 9.72 -5.46 -7.26
N ALA A 72 8.62 -5.56 -8.00
CA ALA A 72 8.45 -6.54 -9.08
C ALA A 72 9.28 -6.21 -10.34
N LEU A 73 9.47 -4.92 -10.63
CA LEU A 73 10.37 -4.48 -11.70
C LEU A 73 11.81 -4.89 -11.37
N ILE A 74 12.28 -4.69 -10.15
CA ILE A 74 13.69 -4.93 -9.81
C ILE A 74 13.93 -6.41 -9.48
N PHE A 75 13.09 -7.00 -8.63
CA PHE A 75 13.18 -8.39 -8.24
C PHE A 75 12.29 -9.24 -9.13
N ARG A 76 12.90 -9.78 -10.20
CA ARG A 76 12.22 -10.56 -11.23
C ARG A 76 11.47 -11.80 -10.70
N VAL A 77 11.71 -12.21 -9.46
CA VAL A 77 11.00 -13.30 -8.77
C VAL A 77 9.48 -13.05 -8.70
N PHE A 78 9.02 -11.79 -8.63
CA PHE A 78 7.59 -11.46 -8.60
C PHE A 78 6.93 -11.42 -9.97
N ARG A 79 7.69 -11.50 -11.07
CA ARG A 79 7.14 -11.40 -12.44
C ARG A 79 6.54 -12.72 -12.94
N LYS A 80 6.74 -13.81 -12.22
CA LYS A 80 6.20 -15.13 -12.54
C LYS A 80 5.61 -15.76 -11.27
N PRO A 81 4.65 -16.69 -11.40
CA PRO A 81 4.20 -17.48 -10.27
C PRO A 81 5.40 -18.14 -9.58
N MET A 82 5.46 -18.01 -8.25
CA MET A 82 6.51 -18.64 -7.45
C MET A 82 6.16 -20.10 -7.25
N LEU A 83 6.90 -21.01 -7.90
CA LEU A 83 6.76 -22.46 -7.74
C LEU A 83 7.50 -22.92 -6.48
N LEU A 84 7.17 -22.33 -5.34
CA LEU A 84 7.78 -22.59 -4.03
C LEU A 84 6.67 -22.92 -3.01
N GLN A 85 7.04 -23.61 -1.94
CA GLN A 85 6.13 -23.78 -0.79
C GLN A 85 5.83 -22.42 -0.14
N PRO A 86 4.62 -22.21 0.44
CA PRO A 86 4.21 -20.93 1.00
C PRO A 86 5.21 -20.31 1.98
N GLU A 87 5.87 -21.13 2.81
CA GLU A 87 6.85 -20.70 3.79
C GLU A 87 8.11 -20.11 3.14
N ASN A 88 8.47 -20.62 1.96
CA ASN A 88 9.60 -20.12 1.18
C ASN A 88 9.20 -18.87 0.37
N VAL A 89 7.94 -18.78 -0.07
CA VAL A 89 7.39 -17.56 -0.69
C VAL A 89 7.44 -16.41 0.31
N GLU A 90 7.00 -16.63 1.55
CA GLU A 90 7.04 -15.62 2.61
C GLU A 90 8.46 -15.09 2.85
N LYS A 91 9.43 -16.00 3.00
CA LYS A 91 10.85 -15.63 3.15
C LYS A 91 11.39 -14.84 1.96
N ALA A 92 11.04 -15.24 0.74
CA ALA A 92 11.46 -14.53 -0.47
C ALA A 92 10.88 -13.12 -0.53
N VAL A 93 9.59 -12.96 -0.19
CA VAL A 93 8.91 -11.66 -0.12
C VAL A 93 9.58 -10.77 0.93
N LEU A 94 9.75 -11.27 2.15
CA LEU A 94 10.39 -10.53 3.24
C LEU A 94 11.82 -10.11 2.88
N ALA A 95 12.63 -11.01 2.32
CA ALA A 95 13.98 -10.69 1.88
C ALA A 95 14.02 -9.55 0.86
N CYS A 96 13.08 -9.54 -0.10
CA CYS A 96 12.96 -8.48 -1.09
C CYS A 96 12.54 -7.14 -0.45
N VAL A 97 11.64 -7.16 0.55
CA VAL A 97 11.23 -5.97 1.30
C VAL A 97 12.40 -5.40 2.12
N TYR A 98 13.16 -6.25 2.81
CA TYR A 98 14.36 -5.82 3.55
C TYR A 98 15.39 -5.20 2.61
N LEU A 99 15.65 -5.82 1.47
CA LEU A 99 16.60 -5.32 0.49
C LEU A 99 16.12 -4.00 -0.15
N HIS A 100 14.83 -3.88 -0.45
CA HIS A 100 14.23 -2.61 -0.90
C HIS A 100 14.48 -1.48 0.09
N ASN A 101 14.19 -1.73 1.38
CA ASN A 101 14.40 -0.75 2.44
C ASN A 101 15.88 -0.36 2.59
N TYR A 102 16.78 -1.34 2.53
CA TYR A 102 18.22 -1.11 2.58
C TYR A 102 18.70 -0.24 1.40
N LEU A 103 18.31 -0.58 0.17
CA LEU A 103 18.72 0.13 -1.05
C LEU A 103 18.17 1.55 -1.12
N ARG A 104 16.98 1.81 -0.56
CA ARG A 104 16.41 3.16 -0.46
C ARG A 104 17.02 4.01 0.65
N LYS A 105 17.56 3.39 1.70
CA LYS A 105 18.18 4.10 2.83
C LYS A 105 19.57 4.64 2.49
N SER A 106 20.33 3.94 1.65
CA SER A 106 21.67 4.35 1.25
C SER A 106 21.67 5.43 0.16
N SER A 107 22.40 6.53 0.38
CA SER A 107 22.54 7.63 -0.59
C SER A 107 23.21 7.21 -1.90
N LEU A 108 24.05 6.18 -1.87
CA LEU A 108 24.79 5.66 -3.03
C LEU A 108 23.94 4.81 -3.97
N SER A 109 22.94 4.11 -3.42
CA SER A 109 22.04 3.24 -4.19
C SER A 109 20.71 3.90 -4.51
N LYS A 110 20.19 4.79 -3.64
CA LYS A 110 18.84 5.37 -3.77
C LYS A 110 18.56 5.96 -5.14
N LYS A 111 19.47 6.76 -5.70
CA LYS A 111 19.28 7.40 -7.02
C LYS A 111 19.20 6.40 -8.18
N ARG A 112 19.90 5.27 -8.07
CA ARG A 112 19.89 4.20 -9.09
C ARG A 112 18.74 3.22 -8.90
N TYR A 113 18.39 2.94 -7.65
CA TYR A 113 17.36 1.99 -7.27
C TYR A 113 15.95 2.57 -7.46
N THR A 114 15.75 3.83 -7.07
CA THR A 114 14.50 4.59 -7.22
C THR A 114 14.85 5.97 -7.77
N PRO A 115 15.07 6.11 -9.09
CA PRO A 115 15.31 7.40 -9.70
C PRO A 115 14.11 8.35 -9.49
N PRO A 116 14.30 9.67 -9.60
CA PRO A 116 13.18 10.61 -9.68
C PRO A 116 12.20 10.15 -10.77
N GLY A 117 10.91 10.15 -10.48
CA GLY A 117 9.87 9.61 -11.39
C GLY A 117 9.48 8.14 -11.12
N ALA A 118 10.27 7.37 -10.37
CA ALA A 118 9.97 5.94 -10.12
C ALA A 118 8.71 5.69 -9.27
N PHE A 119 8.18 6.72 -8.60
CA PHE A 119 6.95 6.64 -7.82
C PHE A 119 6.04 7.79 -8.23
N ASP A 120 4.73 7.51 -8.37
CA ASP A 120 3.77 8.58 -8.61
C ASP A 120 3.84 9.64 -7.52
N SER A 121 3.90 10.89 -7.94
CA SER A 121 3.72 12.04 -7.08
C SER A 121 2.31 12.60 -7.27
N GLU A 122 1.79 13.26 -6.24
CA GLU A 122 0.56 14.01 -6.36
C GLU A 122 0.79 15.45 -5.97
N GLN A 123 0.36 16.34 -6.84
CA GLN A 123 0.21 17.74 -6.51
C GLN A 123 -1.02 17.89 -5.62
N LEU A 124 -0.79 18.21 -4.35
CA LEU A 124 -1.84 18.39 -3.35
C LEU A 124 -2.80 19.53 -3.71
N ASP A 125 -2.35 20.49 -4.51
CA ASP A 125 -3.11 21.70 -4.89
C ASP A 125 -4.12 21.43 -6.00
N THR A 126 -3.83 20.49 -6.91
CA THR A 126 -4.70 20.18 -8.06
C THR A 126 -5.39 18.82 -7.93
N GLY A 127 -4.92 17.95 -7.02
CA GLY A 127 -5.37 16.56 -6.92
C GLY A 127 -5.02 15.71 -8.14
N THR A 128 -4.14 16.23 -9.02
CA THR A 128 -3.69 15.57 -10.24
C THR A 128 -2.58 14.58 -9.89
N ILE A 129 -2.69 13.37 -10.41
CA ILE A 129 -1.67 12.33 -10.24
C ILE A 129 -0.74 12.44 -11.45
N GLU A 130 0.53 12.74 -11.19
CA GLU A 130 1.55 12.61 -12.20
C GLU A 130 1.96 11.14 -12.23
N ARG A 131 1.36 10.40 -13.17
CA ARG A 131 1.73 9.02 -13.52
C ARG A 131 2.72 9.09 -14.66
N GLU A 132 3.92 8.57 -14.48
CA GLU A 132 4.85 8.41 -15.60
C GLU A 132 4.65 7.02 -16.23
N THR A 133 4.42 7.03 -17.54
CA THR A 133 4.26 5.86 -18.42
C THR A 133 5.55 5.07 -18.59
#